data_AF-A0A193QMU4-F1
#
_entry.id   AF-A0A193QMU4-F1
#
_cell.length_a   1.000
_cell.length_b   1.000
_cell.length_c   1.000
_cell.angle_alpha   90.00
_cell.angle_beta   90.00
_cell.angle_gamma   90.00
#
_symmetry.space_group_name_H-M   'P 1'
#
loop_
_entity.id
_entity.type
_entity.pdbx_description
1 polymer ?
#
loop_
_entity_poly.entity_id
_entity_poly.type
_entity_poly.pdbx_seq_one_letter_code
_entity_poly.pdbx_strand_id
1 'polypeptide(L)'
;MMNEFDYEDLLCSLFSISDEQRERSDFNIENVCFDEFNISFCHFVYIASQLLPLTPIVKSPLSKTRHHAFIHNGTAFVKMKAEED
;
A
#
# COMPACT_ATOMS: atom_id res chain seq x y z
N MET A 1 11.10 7.89 6.57
CA MET A 1 9.76 8.39 6.20
C MET A 1 9.18 7.34 5.27
N MET A 2 8.05 6.76 5.64
CA MET A 2 7.38 5.76 4.81
C MET A 2 6.89 6.45 3.54
N ASN A 3 7.08 5.82 2.38
CA ASN A 3 6.79 6.45 1.11
C ASN A 3 5.26 6.45 0.88
N GLU A 4 4.62 7.62 0.96
CA GLU A 4 3.17 7.78 0.70
C GLU A 4 2.79 7.22 -0.68
N PHE A 5 3.69 7.31 -1.66
CA PHE A 5 3.49 6.71 -2.99
C PHE A 5 3.26 5.19 -2.96
N ASP A 6 3.93 4.45 -2.06
CA ASP A 6 3.73 2.99 -1.96
C ASP A 6 2.30 2.68 -1.46
N TYR A 7 1.72 3.56 -0.64
CA TYR A 7 0.35 3.42 -0.14
C TYR A 7 -0.69 3.86 -1.17
N GLU A 8 -0.38 4.88 -1.98
CA GLU A 8 -1.20 5.23 -3.16
C GLU A 8 -1.25 4.05 -4.13
N ASP A 9 -0.11 3.44 -4.45
CA ASP A 9 -0.05 2.27 -5.34
C ASP A 9 -0.85 1.09 -4.78
N LEU A 10 -0.78 0.85 -3.46
CA LEU A 10 -1.62 -0.15 -2.79
C LEU A 10 -3.11 0.16 -2.99
N LEU A 11 -3.53 1.40 -2.77
CA LEU A 11 -4.94 1.81 -2.90
C LEU A 11 -5.42 1.68 -4.35
N CYS A 12 -4.63 2.13 -5.31
CA CYS A 12 -4.90 1.97 -6.74
C CYS A 12 -5.04 0.49 -7.11
N SER A 13 -4.15 -0.37 -6.59
CA SER A 13 -4.22 -1.81 -6.83
C SER A 13 -5.50 -2.42 -6.24
N LEU A 14 -5.89 -2.06 -5.02
CA LEU A 14 -7.11 -2.57 -4.35
C LEU A 14 -8.39 -2.24 -5.12
N PHE A 15 -8.48 -1.04 -5.69
CA PHE A 15 -9.67 -0.57 -6.39
C PHE A 15 -9.56 -0.69 -7.92
N SER A 16 -8.56 -1.44 -8.40
CA SER A 16 -8.34 -1.68 -9.83
C SER A 16 -8.26 -0.39 -10.66
N ILE A 17 -7.64 0.65 -10.09
CA ILE A 17 -7.39 1.93 -10.77
C ILE A 17 -6.21 1.72 -11.71
N SER A 18 -6.44 1.89 -13.01
CA SER A 18 -5.41 1.72 -14.04
C SER A 18 -4.48 2.94 -14.13
N ASP A 19 -3.29 2.74 -14.71
CA ASP A 19 -2.34 3.84 -14.93
C ASP A 19 -2.95 4.94 -15.82
N GLU A 20 -3.76 4.60 -16.83
CA GLU A 20 -4.44 5.58 -17.67
C GLU A 20 -5.51 6.38 -16.91
N GLN A 21 -6.08 5.83 -15.83
CA GLN A 21 -6.97 6.59 -14.94
C GLN A 21 -6.16 7.56 -14.07
N ARG A 22 -4.98 7.15 -13.59
CA ARG A 22 -4.09 7.97 -12.77
C ARG A 22 -3.52 9.18 -13.52
N GLU A 23 -3.32 9.05 -14.82
CA GLU A 23 -2.81 10.12 -15.69
C GLU A 23 -3.86 11.18 -16.03
N ARG A 24 -5.14 10.97 -15.69
CA ARG A 24 -6.19 11.95 -15.95
C ARG A 24 -6.03 13.17 -15.06
N SER A 25 -6.32 14.35 -15.61
CA SER A 25 -6.16 15.62 -14.89
C SER A 25 -7.06 15.78 -13.66
N ASP A 26 -8.14 14.99 -13.58
CA ASP A 26 -9.12 14.99 -12.49
C ASP A 26 -8.87 13.86 -11.46
N PHE A 27 -7.87 13.01 -11.67
CA PHE A 27 -7.54 11.97 -10.72
C PHE A 27 -7.01 12.57 -9.41
N ASN A 28 -7.56 12.12 -8.29
CA ASN A 28 -7.12 12.52 -6.95
C ASN A 28 -7.31 11.36 -5.97
N ILE A 29 -6.21 10.91 -5.37
CA ILE A 29 -6.21 9.80 -4.41
C ILE A 29 -7.03 10.09 -3.14
N GLU A 30 -7.14 11.36 -2.74
CA GLU A 30 -7.98 11.78 -1.60
C GLU A 30 -9.46 11.46 -1.85
N ASN A 31 -9.92 11.69 -3.08
CA ASN A 31 -11.31 11.37 -3.45
C ASN A 31 -11.56 9.87 -3.38
N VAL A 32 -10.63 9.05 -3.90
CA VAL A 32 -10.75 7.59 -3.83
C VAL A 32 -10.82 7.10 -2.39
N CYS A 33 -9.93 7.59 -1.51
CA CYS A 33 -9.97 7.22 -0.09
C CYS A 33 -11.27 7.64 0.59
N PHE A 34 -11.77 8.83 0.28
CA PHE A 34 -13.00 9.32 0.86
C PHE A 34 -14.21 8.53 0.37
N ASP A 35 -14.30 8.22 -0.92
CA ASP A 35 -15.42 7.49 -1.51
C ASP A 35 -15.48 6.03 -1.00
N GLU A 36 -14.34 5.36 -0.88
CA GLU A 36 -14.28 3.95 -0.50
C GLU A 36 -14.28 3.71 1.03
N PHE A 37 -13.70 4.62 1.81
CA PHE A 37 -13.49 4.43 3.24
C PHE A 37 -14.03 5.56 4.12
N ASN A 38 -14.49 6.67 3.54
CA ASN A 38 -14.95 7.87 4.25
C ASN A 38 -13.87 8.44 5.21
N ILE A 39 -12.60 8.37 4.79
CA ILE A 39 -11.44 8.95 5.49
C ILE A 39 -10.52 9.65 4.50
N SER A 40 -9.65 10.54 4.98
CA SER A 40 -8.59 11.12 4.16
C SER A 40 -7.49 10.10 3.86
N PHE A 41 -6.72 10.35 2.81
CA PHE A 41 -5.56 9.53 2.46
C PHE A 41 -4.51 9.52 3.58
N CYS A 42 -4.31 10.64 4.28
CA CYS A 42 -3.42 10.69 5.44
C CYS A 42 -3.86 9.73 6.57
N HIS A 43 -5.16 9.65 6.87
CA HIS A 43 -5.68 8.68 7.83
C HIS A 43 -5.52 7.23 7.35
N PHE A 44 -5.72 6.98 6.05
CA PHE A 44 -5.46 5.68 5.46
C PHE A 44 -4.00 5.25 5.65
N VAL A 45 -3.04 6.12 5.28
CA VAL A 45 -1.60 5.87 5.47
C VAL A 45 -1.28 5.62 6.93
N TYR A 46 -1.83 6.40 7.85
CA TYR A 46 -1.64 6.21 9.29
C TYR A 46 -2.11 4.82 9.72
N ILE A 47 -3.36 4.45 9.43
CA ILE A 47 -3.93 3.15 9.81
C ILE A 47 -3.13 2.00 9.19
N ALA A 48 -2.86 2.05 7.89
CA ALA A 48 -2.12 1.02 7.18
C ALA A 48 -0.69 0.87 7.73
N SER A 49 -0.04 1.97 8.14
CA SER A 49 1.28 1.91 8.78
C SER A 49 1.26 1.19 10.13
N GLN A 50 0.19 1.35 10.93
CA GLN A 50 0.02 0.64 12.19
C GLN A 50 -0.27 -0.85 11.98
N LEU A 51 -0.96 -1.20 10.89
CA LEU A 51 -1.26 -2.58 10.53
C LEU A 51 -0.07 -3.30 9.89
N LEU A 52 0.87 -2.59 9.28
CA LEU A 52 1.96 -3.22 8.53
C LEU A 52 2.77 -4.24 9.35
N PRO A 53 3.23 -3.95 10.59
CA PRO A 53 3.95 -4.94 11.41
C PRO A 53 3.12 -6.19 11.78
N LEU A 54 1.80 -6.14 11.59
CA LEU A 54 0.88 -7.25 11.88
C LEU A 54 0.59 -8.11 10.64
N THR A 55 1.06 -7.69 9.47
CA THR A 55 0.91 -8.48 8.23
C THR A 55 1.75 -9.76 8.28
N PRO A 56 1.38 -10.81 7.54
CA PRO A 56 2.22 -12.00 7.42
C PRO A 56 3.63 -11.66 6.91
N ILE A 57 4.64 -12.31 7.49
CA ILE A 57 6.01 -12.17 7.01
C ILE A 57 6.17 -12.94 5.71
N VAL A 58 6.60 -12.24 4.67
CA VAL A 58 6.95 -12.82 3.38
C VAL A 58 8.45 -12.76 3.11
N LYS A 59 8.96 -13.82 2.49
CA LYS A 59 10.38 -13.94 2.15
C LYS A 59 10.58 -13.67 0.67
N SER A 60 11.38 -12.67 0.35
CA SER A 60 11.77 -12.38 -1.03
C SER A 60 12.46 -13.60 -1.66
N PRO A 61 12.02 -14.08 -2.84
CA PRO A 61 12.59 -15.26 -3.46
C PRO A 61 14.04 -15.07 -3.89
N LEU A 62 14.42 -13.85 -4.30
CA LEU A 62 15.76 -13.50 -4.78
C LEU A 62 16.69 -13.14 -3.63
N SER A 63 16.34 -12.13 -2.83
CA SER A 63 17.22 -11.59 -1.78
C SER A 63 17.15 -12.36 -0.46
N LYS A 64 16.19 -13.29 -0.30
CA LYS A 64 15.92 -14.04 0.94
C LYS A 64 15.56 -13.19 2.16
N THR A 65 15.46 -11.88 1.99
CA THR A 65 15.07 -10.93 3.05
C THR A 65 13.60 -11.10 3.42
N ARG A 66 13.32 -11.07 4.72
CA ARG A 66 11.97 -11.17 5.31
C ARG A 66 11.36 -9.78 5.45
N HIS A 67 10.09 -9.65 5.08
CA HIS A 67 9.37 -8.39 5.19
C HIS A 67 7.94 -8.63 5.68
N HIS A 68 7.42 -7.69 6.45
CA HIS A 68 6.00 -7.42 6.51
C HIS A 68 5.57 -6.66 5.25
N ALA A 69 4.47 -7.05 4.62
CA ALA A 69 3.98 -6.43 3.40
C ALA A 69 2.47 -6.63 3.21
N PHE A 70 1.82 -5.66 2.57
CA PHE A 70 0.48 -5.85 2.01
C PHE A 70 0.62 -6.51 0.64
N ILE A 71 -0.13 -7.58 0.39
CA ILE A 71 -0.04 -8.33 -0.87
C ILE A 71 -1.39 -8.31 -1.56
N HIS A 72 -1.41 -7.87 -2.81
CA HIS A 72 -2.57 -7.94 -3.69
C HIS A 72 -2.17 -8.55 -5.04
N ASN A 73 -2.95 -9.53 -5.52
CA ASN A 73 -2.71 -10.23 -6.79
C ASN A 73 -1.27 -10.76 -6.99
N GLY A 74 -0.63 -11.20 -5.89
CA GLY A 74 0.75 -11.73 -5.92
C GLY A 74 1.84 -10.66 -5.92
N THR A 75 1.49 -9.38 -5.97
CA THR A 75 2.42 -8.25 -5.87
C THR A 75 2.46 -7.74 -4.43
N ALA A 76 3.67 -7.54 -3.91
CA ALA A 76 3.88 -6.95 -2.58
C ALA A 76 3.97 -5.42 -2.69
N PHE A 77 3.12 -4.74 -1.94
CA PHE A 77 3.07 -3.31 -1.74
C PHE A 77 3.44 -2.97 -0.30
N VAL A 78 3.93 -1.74 -0.07
CA VAL A 78 4.28 -1.18 1.24
C VAL A 78 4.98 -2.21 2.14
N LYS A 79 6.32 -2.25 2.06
CA LYS A 79 7.12 -3.26 2.77
C LYS A 79 7.92 -2.67 3.92
N MET A 80 7.99 -3.42 5.02
CA MET A 80 8.87 -3.17 6.15
C MET A 80 9.71 -4.42 6.38
N LYS A 81 11.03 -4.28 6.54
CA LYS A 81 11.86 -5.44 6.91
C LYS A 81 11.33 -6.00 8.23
N ALA A 82 11.13 -7.31 8.29
CA ALA A 82 10.83 -7.98 9.54
C ALA A 82 12.11 -8.05 10.37
N GLU A 83 12.00 -7.86 11.69
CA GLU A 83 13.13 -8.11 12.59
C GLU A 83 13.53 -9.59 12.52
N GLU A 84 14.83 -9.85 12.66
CA GLU A 84 15.33 -11.22 12.77
C GLU A 84 15.00 -11.73 14.18
N ASP A 85 14.31 -12.87 14.25
CA ASP A 85 14.10 -13.61 15.50
C ASP A 85 15.45 -14.12 16.08
#